data_AF-X1SZ11-F1
#
_entry.id   AF-X1SZ11-F1
#
_cell.length_a   1.000
_cell.length_b   1.000
_cell.length_c   1.000
_cell.angle_alpha   90.00
_cell.angle_beta   90.00
_cell.angle_gamma   90.00
#
_symmetry.space_group_name_H-M   'P 1'
#
loop_
_entity.id
_entity.type
_entity.pdbx_description
1 polymer ?
#
loop_
_entity_poly.entity_id
_entity_poly.type
_entity_poly.pdbx_seq_one_letter_code
_entity_poly.pdbx_strand_id
1 'polypeptide(L)'
;QRAYKKSSINRFIIIGLDGLEPTLVEKYMSEGKLPNFSKLKKGGTYAKLQTTIPSISPVAWSSFMTGSNPSKHNIFDFLSRDPKTYLPDLSSARIGKPKKTLSLGKYNIPLSKPEIKGLRKSIPFWKILGQKGIFSTILRVPITFPPEKFKGHLLSGMCTPDLKGSQGTFSFYTSDKERIKKREGGMNIPVTLNGDKIETYISGPENTLLQNDEEIRLPLRISIDKNKKEALLEVSGQKFKLEKHTFSGWKKLTFHPGLGIKIKGIC
;
A
#
# COMPACT_ATOMS: atom_id res chain seq x y z
N GLN A 1 2.87 6.81 33.22
CA GLN A 1 1.73 6.58 32.31
C GLN A 1 0.48 6.34 33.17
N ARG A 2 -0.34 7.38 33.40
CA ARG A 2 -1.42 7.40 34.42
C ARG A 2 -2.53 6.35 34.18
N ALA A 3 -2.73 5.91 32.93
CA ALA A 3 -3.82 5.02 32.54
C ALA A 3 -3.67 3.56 33.01
N TYR A 4 -2.45 3.09 33.32
CA TYR A 4 -2.20 1.66 33.58
C TYR A 4 -2.22 1.27 35.05
N LYS A 5 -2.27 2.22 35.99
CA LYS A 5 -2.04 1.95 37.42
C LYS A 5 -3.07 1.00 38.06
N LYS A 6 -4.24 0.81 37.45
CA LYS A 6 -5.32 -0.08 37.93
C LYS A 6 -5.95 -0.93 36.80
N SER A 7 -5.25 -1.14 35.69
CA SER A 7 -5.80 -1.92 34.58
C SER A 7 -5.87 -3.41 34.95
N SER A 8 -7.00 -4.07 34.68
CA SER A 8 -7.12 -5.53 34.77
C SER A 8 -6.43 -6.25 33.61
N ILE A 9 -6.04 -5.51 32.56
CA ILE A 9 -5.43 -6.04 31.34
C ILE A 9 -4.08 -5.33 31.10
N ASN A 10 -3.00 -6.11 30.99
CA ASN A 10 -1.66 -5.59 30.70
C ASN A 10 -1.47 -5.26 29.22
N ARG A 11 -2.07 -6.07 28.32
CA ARG A 11 -1.96 -5.92 26.86
C ARG A 11 -3.22 -6.44 26.17
N PHE A 12 -3.65 -5.70 25.16
CA PHE A 12 -4.73 -6.10 24.27
C PHE A 12 -4.21 -6.16 22.83
N ILE A 13 -4.49 -7.24 22.13
CA ILE A 13 -4.06 -7.47 20.75
C ILE A 13 -5.31 -7.76 19.92
N ILE A 14 -5.47 -7.03 18.82
CA ILE A 14 -6.48 -7.31 17.81
C ILE A 14 -5.76 -7.81 16.56
N ILE A 15 -6.15 -9.00 16.09
CA ILE A 15 -5.68 -9.56 14.83
C ILE A 15 -6.84 -9.51 13.85
N GLY A 16 -6.67 -8.72 12.80
CA GLY A 16 -7.62 -8.60 11.70
C GLY A 16 -7.25 -9.54 10.55
N LEU A 17 -8.19 -10.36 10.10
CA LEU A 17 -8.03 -11.27 8.97
C LEU A 17 -9.07 -10.90 7.90
N ASP A 18 -8.62 -10.36 6.77
CA ASP A 18 -9.49 -9.92 5.68
C ASP A 18 -10.09 -11.12 4.94
N GLY A 19 -11.38 -11.03 4.57
CA GLY A 19 -12.09 -12.09 3.86
C GLY A 19 -12.23 -13.42 4.63
N LEU A 20 -12.08 -13.42 5.96
CA LEU A 20 -12.17 -14.64 6.76
C LEU A 20 -13.62 -15.13 6.88
N GLU A 21 -13.97 -16.16 6.10
CA GLU A 21 -15.31 -16.75 6.07
C GLU A 21 -15.51 -17.76 7.22
N PRO A 22 -16.52 -17.56 8.10
CA PRO A 22 -16.69 -18.39 9.30
C PRO A 22 -16.92 -19.88 9.06
N THR A 23 -17.67 -20.28 8.01
CA THR A 23 -17.96 -21.70 7.74
C THR A 23 -16.72 -22.49 7.30
N LEU A 24 -15.81 -21.86 6.56
CA LEU A 24 -14.50 -22.41 6.20
C LEU A 24 -13.62 -22.55 7.42
N VAL A 25 -13.62 -21.56 8.32
CA VAL A 25 -12.88 -21.65 9.59
C VAL A 25 -13.40 -22.81 10.43
N GLU A 26 -14.72 -22.97 10.56
CA GLU A 26 -15.35 -24.08 11.28
C GLU A 26 -15.00 -25.43 10.66
N LYS A 27 -15.11 -25.57 9.33
CA LYS A 27 -14.72 -26.77 8.58
C LYS A 27 -13.25 -27.13 8.81
N TYR A 28 -12.33 -26.17 8.67
CA TYR A 28 -10.91 -26.46 8.83
C TYR A 28 -10.48 -26.66 10.28
N MET A 29 -11.23 -26.14 11.26
CA MET A 29 -11.08 -26.52 12.66
C MET A 29 -11.50 -27.99 12.90
N SER A 30 -12.63 -28.45 12.33
CA SER A 30 -13.08 -29.84 12.49
C SER A 30 -12.19 -30.85 11.78
N GLU A 31 -11.59 -30.47 10.64
CA GLU A 31 -10.58 -31.26 9.93
C GLU A 31 -9.19 -31.24 10.61
N GLY A 32 -9.02 -30.54 11.74
CA GLY A 32 -7.75 -30.45 12.46
C GLY A 32 -6.68 -29.56 11.80
N LYS A 33 -7.02 -28.84 10.72
CA LYS A 33 -6.11 -27.97 9.96
C LYS A 33 -5.87 -26.61 10.62
N LEU A 34 -6.76 -26.16 11.51
CA LEU A 34 -6.66 -24.90 12.25
C LEU A 34 -6.56 -25.09 13.77
N PRO A 35 -5.54 -25.80 14.29
CA PRO A 35 -5.47 -26.19 15.70
C PRO A 35 -5.39 -24.99 16.66
N ASN A 36 -4.78 -23.88 16.24
CA ASN A 36 -4.70 -22.66 17.05
C ASN A 36 -6.05 -21.95 17.17
N PHE A 37 -6.86 -21.92 16.11
CA PHE A 37 -8.23 -21.40 16.18
C PHE A 37 -9.10 -22.27 17.08
N SER A 38 -8.97 -23.60 16.99
CA SER A 38 -9.68 -24.53 17.88
C SER A 38 -9.34 -24.28 19.35
N LYS A 39 -8.06 -24.05 19.67
CA LYS A 39 -7.63 -23.67 21.04
C LYS A 39 -8.23 -22.34 21.49
N LEU A 40 -8.21 -21.31 20.64
CA LEU A 40 -8.81 -20.00 20.94
C LEU A 40 -10.32 -20.11 21.17
N LYS A 41 -11.02 -20.88 20.34
CA LYS A 41 -12.47 -21.15 20.48
C LYS A 41 -12.78 -21.88 21.79
N LYS A 42 -11.95 -22.84 22.22
CA LYS A 42 -12.15 -23.60 23.47
C LYS A 42 -11.82 -22.78 24.72
N GLY A 43 -10.78 -21.95 24.66
CA GLY A 43 -10.28 -21.17 25.80
C GLY A 43 -10.93 -19.80 25.98
N GLY A 44 -11.82 -19.38 25.08
CA GLY A 44 -12.45 -18.07 25.09
C GLY A 44 -13.83 -18.09 24.45
N THR A 45 -14.24 -16.95 23.90
CA THR A 45 -15.54 -16.80 23.24
C THR A 45 -15.40 -16.84 21.73
N TYR A 46 -16.31 -17.55 21.07
CA TYR A 46 -16.44 -17.58 19.62
C TYR A 46 -17.87 -17.25 19.21
N ALA A 47 -18.04 -16.30 18.30
CA ALA A 47 -19.34 -15.92 17.75
C ALA A 47 -19.19 -15.52 16.28
N LYS A 48 -20.22 -15.81 15.48
CA LYS A 48 -20.34 -15.27 14.12
C LYS A 48 -20.81 -13.81 14.22
N LEU A 49 -20.13 -12.92 13.50
CA LEU A 49 -20.48 -11.50 13.46
C LEU A 49 -21.11 -11.17 12.10
N GLN A 50 -22.14 -10.34 12.13
CA GLN A 50 -22.70 -9.75 10.92
C GLN A 50 -21.71 -8.72 10.35
N THR A 51 -21.54 -8.73 9.03
CA THR A 51 -20.72 -7.75 8.31
C THR A 51 -21.51 -6.47 7.98
N THR A 52 -20.82 -5.45 7.49
CA THR A 52 -21.43 -4.20 7.04
C THR A 52 -22.21 -4.37 5.73
N ILE A 53 -23.08 -3.41 5.43
CA ILE A 53 -23.67 -3.24 4.11
C ILE A 53 -23.18 -1.89 3.56
N PRO A 54 -22.42 -1.86 2.44
CA PRO A 54 -21.93 -3.00 1.66
C PRO A 54 -20.88 -3.88 2.38
N SER A 55 -20.85 -5.16 2.04
CA SER A 55 -19.94 -6.16 2.61
C SER A 55 -18.59 -6.20 1.90
N ILE A 56 -17.90 -5.05 1.88
CA ILE A 56 -16.62 -4.88 1.20
C ILE A 56 -15.58 -4.31 2.17
N SER A 57 -14.30 -4.71 2.02
CA SER A 57 -13.22 -4.41 2.95
C SER A 57 -13.15 -2.94 3.41
N PRO A 58 -13.16 -1.91 2.53
CA PRO A 58 -13.04 -0.52 2.99
C PRO A 58 -14.15 -0.08 3.93
N VAL A 59 -15.35 -0.61 3.73
CA VAL A 59 -16.53 -0.32 4.53
C VAL A 59 -16.43 -1.04 5.87
N ALA A 60 -16.17 -2.36 5.85
CA ALA A 60 -16.05 -3.17 7.04
C ALA A 60 -14.92 -2.69 7.98
N TRP A 61 -13.74 -2.40 7.43
CA TRP A 61 -12.60 -1.91 8.22
C TRP A 61 -12.84 -0.51 8.79
N SER A 62 -13.51 0.37 8.04
CA SER A 62 -13.89 1.68 8.54
C SER A 62 -14.91 1.58 9.67
N SER A 63 -15.93 0.74 9.53
CA SER A 63 -16.91 0.49 10.58
C SER A 63 -16.28 -0.15 11.83
N PHE A 64 -15.39 -1.13 11.66
CA PHE A 64 -14.64 -1.74 12.75
C PHE A 64 -13.86 -0.69 13.56
N MET A 65 -13.10 0.17 12.88
CA MET A 65 -12.23 1.10 13.60
C MET A 65 -12.99 2.24 14.26
N THR A 66 -14.14 2.65 13.72
CA THR A 66 -14.90 3.80 14.25
C THR A 66 -16.11 3.42 15.10
N GLY A 67 -16.52 2.15 15.10
CA GLY A 67 -17.75 1.69 15.76
C GLY A 67 -19.01 2.34 15.18
N SER A 68 -18.99 2.74 13.91
CA SER A 68 -20.10 3.44 13.26
C SER A 68 -20.45 2.83 11.92
N ASN A 69 -21.69 3.01 11.46
CA ASN A 69 -22.12 2.57 10.14
C ASN A 69 -21.51 3.43 8.99
N PRO A 70 -21.69 3.00 7.73
CA PRO A 70 -21.11 3.67 6.57
C PRO A 70 -21.56 5.11 6.34
N SER A 71 -22.82 5.44 6.62
CA SER A 71 -23.33 6.80 6.47
C SER A 71 -22.66 7.79 7.42
N LYS A 72 -22.21 7.33 8.60
CA LYS A 72 -21.47 8.17 9.55
C LYS A 72 -19.98 8.31 9.22
N HIS A 73 -19.33 7.26 8.72
CA HIS A 73 -17.89 7.31 8.43
C HIS A 73 -17.55 7.74 6.99
N ASN A 74 -18.53 7.77 6.07
CA ASN A 74 -18.41 8.24 4.68
C ASN A 74 -17.51 7.36 3.78
N ILE A 75 -17.42 6.06 4.05
CA ILE A 75 -16.67 5.12 3.21
C ILE A 75 -17.65 4.06 2.74
N PHE A 76 -17.84 3.94 1.43
CA PHE A 76 -18.88 3.08 0.84
C PHE A 76 -18.35 2.03 -0.14
N ASP A 77 -17.13 2.19 -0.62
CA ASP A 77 -16.46 1.31 -1.59
C ASP A 77 -14.94 1.58 -1.55
N PHE A 78 -14.13 0.97 -2.40
CA PHE A 78 -12.74 1.35 -2.71
C PHE A 78 -12.67 2.62 -3.56
N LEU A 79 -13.64 2.77 -4.47
CA LEU A 79 -13.70 3.87 -5.42
C LEU A 79 -14.92 4.74 -5.15
N SER A 80 -14.75 6.03 -5.32
CA SER A 80 -15.84 6.99 -5.42
C SER A 80 -15.83 7.59 -6.82
N ARG A 81 -16.95 8.14 -7.25
CA ARG A 81 -17.03 8.82 -8.53
C ARG A 81 -16.81 10.31 -8.33
N ASP A 82 -15.92 10.92 -9.10
CA ASP A 82 -15.88 12.38 -9.18
C ASP A 82 -17.17 12.88 -9.86
N PRO A 83 -17.98 13.74 -9.20
CA PRO A 83 -19.26 14.16 -9.76
C PRO A 83 -19.12 15.05 -11.01
N LYS A 84 -17.95 15.68 -11.22
CA LYS A 84 -17.70 16.57 -12.36
C LYS A 84 -17.19 15.79 -13.57
N THR A 85 -16.22 14.90 -13.35
CA THR A 85 -15.55 14.18 -14.46
C THR A 85 -16.08 12.78 -14.69
N TYR A 86 -16.86 12.24 -13.75
CA TYR A 86 -17.34 10.85 -13.73
C TYR A 86 -16.22 9.80 -13.68
N LEU A 87 -14.97 10.21 -13.51
CA LEU A 87 -13.83 9.31 -13.37
C LEU A 87 -13.76 8.73 -11.94
N PRO A 88 -13.17 7.53 -11.77
CA PRO A 88 -12.96 6.95 -10.46
C PRO A 88 -11.92 7.74 -9.65
N ASP A 89 -12.20 7.93 -8.37
CA ASP A 89 -11.33 8.52 -7.35
C ASP A 89 -11.26 7.56 -6.15
N LEU A 90 -10.18 7.58 -5.37
CA LEU A 90 -10.10 6.74 -4.18
C LEU A 90 -11.11 7.22 -3.14
N SER A 91 -11.93 6.31 -2.63
CA SER A 91 -12.95 6.65 -1.62
C SER A 91 -12.35 7.02 -0.27
N SER A 92 -11.14 6.54 0.02
CA SER A 92 -10.51 6.63 1.34
C SER A 92 -9.65 7.88 1.49
N ALA A 93 -9.05 8.36 0.40
CA ALA A 93 -8.11 9.46 0.43
C ALA A 93 -8.10 10.22 -0.89
N ARG A 94 -8.00 11.55 -0.81
CA ARG A 94 -7.73 12.43 -1.96
C ARG A 94 -6.25 12.81 -1.97
N ILE A 95 -5.62 12.67 -3.13
CA ILE A 95 -4.25 13.09 -3.39
C ILE A 95 -4.29 14.11 -4.52
N GLY A 96 -3.99 15.37 -4.22
CA GLY A 96 -4.07 16.49 -5.14
C GLY A 96 -2.71 17.12 -5.43
N LYS A 97 -2.61 17.80 -6.58
CA LYS A 97 -1.45 18.62 -6.94
C LYS A 97 -1.28 19.80 -5.95
N PRO A 98 -0.07 20.36 -5.82
CA PRO A 98 0.17 21.59 -5.05
C PRO A 98 -0.74 22.75 -5.49
N LYS A 99 -1.25 23.53 -4.53
CA LYS A 99 -2.17 24.66 -4.81
C LYS A 99 -1.49 25.88 -5.43
N LYS A 100 -0.20 26.06 -5.12
CA LYS A 100 0.63 27.17 -5.61
C LYS A 100 1.81 26.58 -6.36
N THR A 101 1.96 27.00 -7.62
CA THR A 101 3.08 26.64 -8.51
C THR A 101 3.60 27.89 -9.20
N LEU A 102 4.91 27.96 -9.43
CA LEU A 102 5.54 28.97 -10.27
C LEU A 102 6.01 28.31 -11.56
N SER A 103 5.54 28.80 -12.70
CA SER A 103 6.02 28.34 -14.00
C SER A 103 7.27 29.11 -14.40
N LEU A 104 8.38 28.41 -14.62
CA LEU A 104 9.66 28.98 -15.05
C LEU A 104 10.26 28.12 -16.17
N GLY A 105 10.19 28.62 -17.41
CA GLY A 105 10.55 27.85 -18.60
C GLY A 105 9.74 26.56 -18.68
N LYS A 106 10.42 25.42 -18.87
CA LYS A 106 9.77 24.10 -18.91
C LYS A 106 9.33 23.54 -17.55
N TYR A 107 9.63 24.24 -16.44
CA TYR A 107 9.37 23.75 -15.10
C TYR A 107 8.15 24.40 -14.44
N ASN A 108 7.40 23.60 -13.67
CA ASN A 108 6.36 23.99 -12.72
C ASN A 108 6.87 23.74 -11.30
N ILE A 109 7.41 24.77 -10.66
CA ILE A 109 8.02 24.67 -9.34
C ILE A 109 6.93 24.74 -8.26
N PRO A 110 6.74 23.69 -7.44
CA PRO A 110 5.72 23.68 -6.40
C PRO A 110 6.14 24.59 -5.23
N LEU A 111 5.33 25.63 -4.96
CA LEU A 111 5.51 26.55 -3.83
C LEU A 111 4.72 26.12 -2.58
N SER A 112 4.05 24.97 -2.66
CA SER A 112 3.22 24.42 -1.59
C SER A 112 3.29 22.90 -1.59
N LYS A 113 2.92 22.28 -0.48
CA LYS A 113 2.83 20.82 -0.38
C LYS A 113 1.62 20.31 -1.19
N PRO A 114 1.70 19.08 -1.74
CA PRO A 114 0.54 18.42 -2.33
C PRO A 114 -0.56 18.22 -1.28
N GLU A 115 -1.81 18.19 -1.72
CA GLU A 115 -2.94 17.88 -0.86
C GLU A 115 -3.00 16.38 -0.62
N ILE A 116 -2.98 15.95 0.64
CA ILE A 116 -3.25 14.55 1.02
C ILE A 116 -4.29 14.56 2.12
N LYS A 117 -5.48 14.06 1.84
CA LYS A 117 -6.64 14.19 2.72
C LYS A 117 -7.37 12.86 2.86
N GLY A 118 -7.49 12.36 4.09
CA GLY A 118 -8.39 11.25 4.40
C GLY A 118 -9.86 11.66 4.25
N LEU A 119 -10.66 10.82 3.62
CA LEU A 119 -12.07 11.08 3.35
C LEU A 119 -13.01 10.48 4.41
N ARG A 120 -12.49 9.60 5.28
CA ARG A 120 -13.22 9.10 6.44
C ARG A 120 -13.55 10.25 7.39
N LYS A 121 -14.83 10.36 7.79
CA LYS A 121 -15.34 11.43 8.66
C LYS A 121 -15.36 11.07 10.14
N SER A 122 -15.46 9.79 10.47
CA SER A 122 -15.53 9.30 11.84
C SER A 122 -14.15 9.07 12.47
N ILE A 123 -14.11 9.10 13.80
CA ILE A 123 -12.88 8.97 14.59
C ILE A 123 -12.65 7.51 14.95
N PRO A 124 -11.46 6.94 14.69
CA PRO A 124 -11.17 5.58 15.11
C PRO A 124 -10.90 5.48 16.62
N PHE A 125 -11.20 4.32 17.21
CA PHE A 125 -11.10 4.11 18.65
C PHE A 125 -9.68 4.32 19.20
N TRP A 126 -8.63 4.02 18.44
CA TRP A 126 -7.24 4.23 18.89
C TRP A 126 -6.89 5.70 19.11
N LYS A 127 -7.56 6.63 18.40
CA LYS A 127 -7.38 8.06 18.66
C LYS A 127 -7.98 8.46 20.00
N ILE A 128 -9.14 7.88 20.35
CA ILE A 128 -9.80 8.06 21.64
C ILE A 128 -8.92 7.48 22.76
N LEU A 129 -8.40 6.26 22.58
CA LEU A 129 -7.46 5.63 23.51
C LEU A 129 -6.23 6.51 23.75
N GLY A 130 -5.62 7.02 22.68
CA GLY A 130 -4.47 7.92 22.77
C GLY A 130 -4.78 9.21 23.55
N GLN A 131 -5.95 9.81 23.35
CA GLN A 131 -6.39 10.98 24.12
C GLN A 131 -6.54 10.67 25.62
N LYS A 132 -6.96 9.44 25.97
CA LYS A 132 -7.05 8.95 27.36
C LYS A 132 -5.71 8.42 27.91
N GLY A 133 -4.62 8.55 27.17
CA GLY A 133 -3.28 8.16 27.62
C GLY A 133 -2.97 6.66 27.51
N ILE A 134 -3.77 5.92 26.72
CA ILE A 134 -3.53 4.52 26.39
C ILE A 134 -2.77 4.47 25.07
N PHE A 135 -1.55 3.97 25.09
CA PHE A 135 -0.70 3.87 23.90
C PHE A 135 -1.16 2.72 23.01
N SER A 136 -1.18 2.91 21.70
CA SER A 136 -1.52 1.87 20.72
C SER A 136 -0.55 1.89 19.55
N THR A 137 -0.26 0.70 19.02
CA THR A 137 0.49 0.51 17.77
C THR A 137 -0.43 -0.15 16.75
N ILE A 138 -0.65 0.52 15.63
CA ILE A 138 -1.54 0.10 14.56
C ILE A 138 -0.68 -0.28 13.35
N LEU A 139 -0.73 -1.54 12.96
CA LEU A 139 0.13 -2.10 11.92
C LEU A 139 -0.72 -2.59 10.75
N ARG A 140 -0.60 -1.90 9.60
CA ARG A 140 -1.20 -2.30 8.33
C ARG A 140 -2.71 -2.57 8.36
N VAL A 141 -3.44 -1.96 9.30
CA VAL A 141 -4.91 -1.97 9.27
C VAL A 141 -5.39 -1.28 7.99
N PRO A 142 -6.28 -1.89 7.19
CA PRO A 142 -6.79 -1.28 5.96
C PRO A 142 -7.42 0.10 6.17
N ILE A 143 -7.41 0.93 5.12
CA ILE A 143 -8.04 2.27 5.12
C ILE A 143 -7.44 3.21 6.16
N THR A 144 -6.15 3.09 6.42
CA THR A 144 -5.44 4.00 7.32
C THR A 144 -4.47 4.93 6.59
N PHE A 145 -4.62 5.07 5.27
CA PHE A 145 -3.94 6.10 4.47
C PHE A 145 -4.88 7.31 4.24
N PRO A 146 -4.37 8.55 4.33
CA PRO A 146 -3.08 8.90 4.90
C PRO A 146 -3.00 8.55 6.39
N PRO A 147 -1.80 8.22 6.91
CA PRO A 147 -1.63 7.91 8.32
C PRO A 147 -2.06 9.10 9.17
N GLU A 148 -3.13 8.93 9.95
CA GLU A 148 -3.62 9.95 10.85
C GLU A 148 -2.72 10.12 12.08
N LYS A 149 -2.56 11.37 12.52
CA LYS A 149 -1.82 11.67 13.75
C LYS A 149 -2.66 11.32 14.97
N PHE A 150 -2.08 10.55 15.88
CA PHE A 150 -2.62 10.25 17.20
C PHE A 150 -1.47 9.94 18.17
N LYS A 151 -1.77 9.76 19.47
CA LYS A 151 -0.78 9.44 20.50
C LYS A 151 -0.43 7.94 20.48
N GLY A 152 0.30 7.53 19.45
CA GLY A 152 0.71 6.14 19.23
C GLY A 152 1.52 5.98 17.93
N HIS A 153 1.64 4.75 17.44
CA HIS A 153 2.28 4.44 16.16
C HIS A 153 1.25 3.94 15.14
N LEU A 154 1.33 4.42 13.91
CA LEU A 154 0.47 3.99 12.79
C LEU A 154 1.32 3.75 11.55
N LEU A 155 1.32 2.51 11.07
CA LEU A 155 1.82 2.14 9.76
C LEU A 155 0.60 1.81 8.88
N SER A 156 0.36 2.61 7.84
CA SER A 156 -0.80 2.45 6.98
C SER A 156 -0.84 1.10 6.27
N GLY A 157 -2.06 0.61 5.99
CA GLY A 157 -2.30 -0.66 5.31
C GLY A 157 -2.80 -0.50 3.89
N MET A 158 -3.71 -1.41 3.49
CA MET A 158 -4.44 -1.36 2.22
C MET A 158 -4.98 0.05 1.92
N CYS A 159 -4.99 0.41 0.64
CA CYS A 159 -5.26 1.74 0.10
C CYS A 159 -4.15 2.79 0.29
N THR A 160 -2.96 2.39 0.74
CA THR A 160 -1.76 3.21 0.61
C THR A 160 -1.29 3.17 -0.85
N PRO A 161 -1.23 4.32 -1.55
CA PRO A 161 -0.78 4.35 -2.95
C PRO A 161 0.72 4.03 -3.07
N ASP A 162 1.12 3.48 -4.21
CA ASP A 162 2.53 3.43 -4.60
C ASP A 162 3.05 4.79 -5.07
N LEU A 163 4.34 4.86 -5.45
CA LEU A 163 4.93 6.10 -5.94
C LEU A 163 4.23 6.67 -7.18
N LYS A 164 3.61 5.81 -8.00
CA LYS A 164 2.87 6.22 -9.20
C LYS A 164 1.45 6.68 -8.86
N GLY A 165 1.07 6.69 -7.59
CA GLY A 165 -0.30 7.00 -7.15
C GLY A 165 -1.28 5.84 -7.32
N SER A 166 -0.81 4.67 -7.75
CA SER A 166 -1.66 3.51 -8.04
C SER A 166 -1.84 2.60 -6.83
N GLN A 167 -2.71 1.59 -6.93
CA GLN A 167 -2.99 0.62 -5.86
C GLN A 167 -2.11 -0.64 -5.94
N GLY A 168 -0.80 -0.45 -6.17
CA GLY A 168 0.18 -1.54 -6.22
C GLY A 168 0.43 -2.09 -7.63
N THR A 169 0.98 -1.25 -8.51
CA THR A 169 1.38 -1.66 -9.86
C THR A 169 2.71 -2.43 -9.81
N PHE A 170 2.73 -3.65 -10.35
CA PHE A 170 3.96 -4.42 -10.54
C PHE A 170 4.57 -4.17 -11.93
N SER A 171 5.85 -4.52 -12.10
CA SER A 171 6.49 -4.56 -13.42
C SER A 171 7.00 -5.97 -13.71
N PHE A 172 6.61 -6.52 -14.84
CA PHE A 172 7.02 -7.85 -15.31
C PHE A 172 7.89 -7.72 -16.55
N TYR A 173 9.16 -8.11 -16.43
CA TYR A 173 10.14 -8.05 -17.52
C TYR A 173 10.27 -9.43 -18.16
N THR A 174 10.11 -9.52 -19.48
CA THR A 174 10.22 -10.80 -20.20
C THR A 174 10.71 -10.60 -21.63
N SER A 175 11.57 -11.51 -22.10
CA SER A 175 11.95 -11.62 -23.52
C SER A 175 11.03 -12.57 -24.30
N ASP A 176 10.25 -13.37 -23.61
CA ASP A 176 9.24 -14.25 -24.20
C ASP A 176 8.02 -13.44 -24.63
N LYS A 177 7.82 -13.33 -25.95
CA LYS A 177 6.73 -12.56 -26.57
C LYS A 177 5.34 -13.11 -26.22
N GLU A 178 5.20 -14.42 -26.08
CA GLU A 178 3.92 -15.08 -25.77
C GLU A 178 3.44 -14.75 -24.35
N ARG A 179 4.37 -14.37 -23.47
CA ARG A 179 4.05 -13.96 -22.09
C ARG A 179 3.68 -12.49 -21.96
N ILE A 180 3.88 -11.68 -23.00
CA ILE A 180 3.50 -10.27 -23.02
C ILE A 180 2.00 -10.19 -23.30
N LYS A 181 1.21 -10.41 -22.26
CA LYS A 181 -0.25 -10.29 -22.30
C LYS A 181 -0.69 -9.15 -21.40
N LYS A 182 -1.68 -8.38 -21.84
CA LYS A 182 -2.34 -7.41 -20.95
C LYS A 182 -2.95 -8.19 -19.77
N ARG A 183 -2.43 -7.94 -18.57
CA ARG A 183 -2.94 -8.52 -17.32
C ARG A 183 -3.71 -7.44 -16.57
N GLU A 184 -4.60 -7.86 -15.69
CA GLU A 184 -5.22 -6.96 -14.72
C GLU A 184 -4.17 -6.52 -13.71
N GLY A 185 -3.89 -5.21 -13.69
CA GLY A 185 -2.82 -4.63 -12.87
C GLY A 185 -1.42 -4.83 -13.46
N GLY A 186 -0.52 -3.92 -13.10
CA GLY A 186 0.89 -4.00 -13.48
C GLY A 186 1.21 -3.58 -14.91
N MET A 187 2.49 -3.66 -15.25
CA MET A 187 3.07 -3.36 -16.56
C MET A 187 3.89 -4.55 -17.06
N ASN A 188 3.74 -4.91 -18.34
CA ASN A 188 4.63 -5.85 -19.00
C ASN A 188 5.66 -5.07 -19.82
N ILE A 189 6.94 -5.27 -19.50
CA ILE A 189 8.05 -4.57 -20.15
C ILE A 189 8.82 -5.60 -20.99
N PRO A 190 8.68 -5.60 -22.33
CA PRO A 190 9.50 -6.43 -23.19
C PRO A 190 10.97 -6.10 -22.99
N VAL A 191 11.81 -7.14 -22.96
CA VAL A 191 13.26 -6.98 -22.92
C VAL A 191 13.93 -7.82 -23.99
N THR A 192 15.02 -7.30 -24.54
CA THR A 192 15.84 -8.01 -25.53
C THR A 192 17.15 -8.44 -24.88
N LEU A 193 17.58 -9.69 -25.13
CA LEU A 193 18.90 -10.16 -24.75
C LEU A 193 19.90 -9.77 -25.84
N ASN A 194 20.92 -8.99 -25.45
CA ASN A 194 22.09 -8.70 -26.27
C ASN A 194 23.27 -9.50 -25.70
N GLY A 195 23.44 -10.73 -26.20
CA GLY A 195 24.31 -11.73 -25.58
C GLY A 195 23.77 -12.14 -24.20
N ASP A 196 24.54 -11.86 -23.15
CA ASP A 196 24.14 -12.11 -21.75
C ASP A 196 23.72 -10.84 -21.00
N LYS A 197 23.49 -9.73 -21.72
CA LYS A 197 23.09 -8.45 -21.14
C LYS A 197 21.69 -8.04 -21.56
N ILE A 198 20.98 -7.38 -20.65
CA ILE A 198 19.69 -6.73 -20.88
C ILE A 198 19.82 -5.30 -20.38
N GLU A 199 19.47 -4.34 -21.25
CA GLU A 199 19.29 -2.94 -20.87
C GLU A 199 17.80 -2.59 -20.91
N THR A 200 17.28 -2.09 -19.80
CA THR A 200 15.87 -1.74 -19.65
C THR A 200 15.75 -0.61 -18.61
N TYR A 201 14.56 -0.40 -18.05
CA TYR A 201 14.32 0.63 -17.05
C TYR A 201 13.33 0.17 -15.97
N ILE A 202 13.47 0.74 -14.76
CA ILE A 202 12.39 0.75 -13.77
C ILE A 202 11.50 1.96 -14.06
N SER A 203 10.21 1.69 -14.25
CA SER A 203 9.15 2.70 -14.34
C SER A 203 8.95 3.40 -13.00
N GLY A 204 8.91 4.74 -13.01
CA GLY A 204 8.77 5.58 -11.83
C GLY A 204 7.50 6.44 -11.83
N PRO A 205 7.40 7.39 -10.88
CA PRO A 205 6.32 8.36 -10.84
C PRO A 205 6.39 9.34 -12.01
N GLU A 206 5.28 10.03 -12.28
CA GLU A 206 5.25 11.15 -13.21
C GLU A 206 6.04 12.35 -12.67
N ASN A 207 6.72 13.05 -13.56
CA ASN A 207 7.48 14.25 -13.28
C ASN A 207 6.56 15.48 -13.35
N THR A 208 5.84 15.72 -12.26
CA THR A 208 4.95 16.88 -12.14
C THR A 208 5.69 18.21 -12.00
N LEU A 209 7.04 18.22 -12.06
CA LEU A 209 7.82 19.45 -12.14
C LEU A 209 7.92 19.99 -13.56
N LEU A 210 7.54 19.23 -14.58
CA LEU A 210 7.55 19.70 -15.96
C LEU A 210 6.19 20.33 -16.31
N GLN A 211 6.16 21.14 -17.38
CA GLN A 211 4.90 21.63 -17.94
C GLN A 211 4.07 20.49 -18.56
N ASN A 212 4.75 19.54 -19.19
CA ASN A 212 4.16 18.30 -19.68
C ASN A 212 4.62 17.17 -18.76
N ASP A 213 3.67 16.49 -18.11
CA ASP A 213 3.95 15.40 -17.19
C ASP A 213 4.63 14.25 -17.98
N GLU A 214 5.85 13.87 -17.60
CA GLU A 214 6.61 12.77 -18.21
C GLU A 214 6.97 11.72 -17.16
N GLU A 215 6.98 10.43 -17.52
CA GLU A 215 7.39 9.37 -16.60
C GLU A 215 8.89 9.45 -16.28
N ILE A 216 9.24 9.44 -15.01
CA ILE A 216 10.65 9.31 -14.59
C ILE A 216 11.05 7.83 -14.71
N ARG A 217 12.09 7.54 -15.48
CA ARG A 217 12.64 6.18 -15.65
C ARG A 217 14.01 6.07 -15.02
N LEU A 218 14.27 4.96 -14.33
CA LEU A 218 15.61 4.63 -13.86
C LEU A 218 16.22 3.57 -14.78
N PRO A 219 17.42 3.78 -15.33
CA PRO A 219 18.12 2.73 -16.07
C PRO A 219 18.32 1.48 -15.21
N LEU A 220 17.97 0.33 -15.75
CA LEU A 220 18.19 -0.99 -15.17
C LEU A 220 19.04 -1.80 -16.15
N ARG A 221 20.24 -2.19 -15.71
CA ARG A 221 21.10 -3.11 -16.45
C ARG A 221 21.12 -4.45 -15.76
N ILE A 222 20.97 -5.53 -16.51
CA ILE A 222 20.97 -6.90 -16.01
C ILE A 222 22.01 -7.68 -16.81
N SER A 223 22.94 -8.34 -16.13
CA SER A 223 23.91 -9.27 -16.74
C SER A 223 23.64 -10.67 -16.22
N ILE A 224 23.41 -11.63 -17.10
CA ILE A 224 23.00 -13.01 -16.76
C ILE A 224 24.21 -13.93 -16.83
N ASP A 225 24.48 -14.67 -15.76
CA ASP A 225 25.46 -15.76 -15.76
C ASP A 225 24.69 -17.09 -15.84
N LYS A 226 24.66 -17.67 -17.05
CA LYS A 226 23.94 -18.94 -17.31
C LYS A 226 24.58 -20.12 -16.59
N ASN A 227 25.88 -20.11 -16.36
CA ASN A 227 26.61 -21.19 -15.71
C ASN A 227 26.27 -21.23 -14.21
N LYS A 228 26.27 -20.06 -13.56
CA LYS A 228 25.92 -19.92 -12.14
C LYS A 228 24.41 -19.85 -11.88
N LYS A 229 23.60 -19.70 -12.93
CA LYS A 229 22.14 -19.45 -12.83
C LYS A 229 21.84 -18.22 -11.98
N GLU A 230 22.63 -17.17 -12.17
CA GLU A 230 22.56 -15.90 -11.44
C GLU A 230 22.37 -14.73 -12.41
N ALA A 231 21.91 -13.60 -11.89
CA ALA A 231 21.93 -12.32 -12.58
C ALA A 231 22.54 -11.23 -11.70
N LEU A 232 23.39 -10.39 -12.26
CA LEU A 232 23.85 -9.14 -11.65
C LEU A 232 22.96 -7.99 -12.15
N LEU A 233 22.30 -7.31 -11.22
CA LEU A 233 21.44 -6.16 -11.51
C LEU A 233 22.13 -4.86 -11.08
N GLU A 234 22.07 -3.85 -11.93
CA GLU A 234 22.55 -2.50 -11.66
C GLU A 234 21.42 -1.49 -11.86
N VAL A 235 21.03 -0.79 -10.79
CA VAL A 235 19.94 0.20 -10.80
C VAL A 235 20.12 1.20 -9.68
N SER A 236 19.79 2.48 -9.94
CA SER A 236 19.85 3.55 -8.93
C SER A 236 21.21 3.61 -8.20
N GLY A 237 22.32 3.39 -8.92
CA GLY A 237 23.69 3.39 -8.38
C GLY A 237 24.05 2.19 -7.49
N GLN A 238 23.19 1.17 -7.40
CA GLN A 238 23.43 -0.05 -6.63
C GLN A 238 23.69 -1.23 -7.57
N LYS A 239 24.52 -2.17 -7.13
CA LYS A 239 24.74 -3.45 -7.78
C LYS A 239 24.42 -4.58 -6.82
N PHE A 240 23.67 -5.58 -7.27
CA PHE A 240 23.36 -6.76 -6.46
C PHE A 240 23.14 -7.99 -7.33
N LYS A 241 23.46 -9.15 -6.77
CA LYS A 241 23.23 -10.45 -7.41
C LYS A 241 21.86 -10.99 -7.05
N LEU A 242 21.28 -11.76 -7.95
CA LEU A 242 20.03 -12.47 -7.78
C LEU A 242 20.16 -13.89 -8.32
N GLU A 243 19.95 -14.87 -7.46
CA GLU A 243 19.93 -16.28 -7.83
C GLU A 243 18.57 -16.66 -8.42
N LYS A 244 18.55 -17.63 -9.32
CA LYS A 244 17.31 -18.15 -9.91
C LYS A 244 16.34 -18.60 -8.80
N HIS A 245 15.07 -18.20 -8.92
CA HIS A 245 13.98 -18.52 -7.98
C HIS A 245 14.11 -17.89 -6.57
N THR A 246 14.87 -16.81 -6.43
CA THR A 246 15.01 -16.08 -5.17
C THR A 246 14.51 -14.63 -5.26
N PHE A 247 14.40 -13.96 -4.11
CA PHE A 247 14.10 -12.52 -4.02
C PHE A 247 15.35 -11.75 -3.58
N SER A 248 15.57 -10.55 -4.13
CA SER A 248 16.75 -9.71 -3.87
C SER A 248 16.75 -9.01 -2.48
N GLY A 249 15.67 -9.15 -1.72
CA GLY A 249 15.35 -8.27 -0.59
C GLY A 249 15.01 -6.84 -1.06
N TRP A 250 14.59 -5.98 -0.13
CA TRP A 250 14.19 -4.61 -0.45
C TRP A 250 15.35 -3.76 -0.97
N LYS A 251 15.16 -3.10 -2.11
CA LYS A 251 16.10 -2.13 -2.69
C LYS A 251 15.53 -0.72 -2.63
N LYS A 252 16.34 0.24 -2.20
CA LYS A 252 15.95 1.65 -2.17
C LYS A 252 16.20 2.26 -3.54
N LEU A 253 15.20 2.88 -4.15
CA LEU A 253 15.33 3.56 -5.43
C LEU A 253 15.26 5.07 -5.23
N THR A 254 16.06 5.83 -5.99
CA THR A 254 16.03 7.30 -5.97
C THR A 254 15.82 7.84 -7.38
N PHE A 255 14.65 8.43 -7.61
CA PHE A 255 14.25 9.12 -8.83
C PHE A 255 14.60 10.61 -8.75
N HIS A 256 15.05 11.18 -9.86
CA HIS A 256 15.53 12.55 -9.95
C HIS A 256 14.68 13.35 -10.95
N PRO A 257 13.56 13.96 -10.53
CA PRO A 257 12.69 14.76 -11.42
C PRO A 257 13.35 16.06 -11.92
N GLY A 258 14.44 16.51 -11.30
CA GLY A 258 15.13 17.76 -11.63
C GLY A 258 15.23 18.70 -10.43
N LEU A 259 15.89 19.86 -10.61
CA LEU A 259 16.02 20.93 -9.61
C LEU A 259 16.53 20.45 -8.22
N GLY A 260 17.37 19.42 -8.20
CA GLY A 260 17.90 18.82 -6.95
C GLY A 260 16.87 18.03 -6.12
N ILE A 261 15.62 17.93 -6.57
CA ILE A 261 14.57 17.17 -5.89
C ILE A 261 14.84 15.66 -6.06
N LYS A 262 14.58 14.90 -5.00
CA LYS A 262 14.74 13.44 -4.96
C LYS A 262 13.46 12.78 -4.49
N ILE A 263 12.96 11.82 -5.25
CA ILE A 263 11.82 10.97 -4.86
C ILE A 263 12.38 9.60 -4.52
N LYS A 264 12.09 9.11 -3.31
CA LYS A 264 12.63 7.84 -2.81
C LYS A 264 11.53 6.80 -2.71
N GLY A 265 11.84 5.58 -3.18
CA GLY A 265 10.96 4.41 -3.09
C GLY A 265 11.70 3.18 -2.61
N ILE A 266 10.94 2.12 -2.40
CA ILE A 266 11.48 0.77 -2.21
C ILE A 266 10.80 -0.17 -3.22
N CYS A 267 11.57 -1.11 -3.75
CA CYS A 267 11.08 -2.21 -4.58
C CYS A 267 11.66 -3.54 -4.11
#